data_AF-A4S4H1-F1
#
_entry.id   AF-A4S4H1-F1
#
_cell.length_a   1.000
_cell.length_b   1.000
_cell.length_c   1.000
_cell.angle_alpha   90.00
_cell.angle_beta   90.00
_cell.angle_gamma   90.00
#
_symmetry.space_group_name_H-M   'P 1'
#
loop_
_entity.id
_entity.type
_entity.pdbx_description
1 polymer ?
#
loop_
_entity_poly.entity_id
_entity_poly.type
_entity_poly.pdbx_seq_one_letter_code
_entity_poly.pdbx_strand_id
1 'polypeptide(L)'
;MTFAGVVGALEVALDQSVRRASGGLRQACSRESTESKPYGIAATCLRQLEAVVEALANSNGDDVVARDRAAAEVSAWALVSELFAEDKLGASRGTAAEVHRRRAGVSAWLREQVARAAPCEEELFGRRAALTHVAGGRTVSAARAAAAHGDPRLATCLAQIGAGKNVAFYAKQQLTRWRAGSVGKYIDEFSEQAFKLLAGEVERDDDGMGWYQNLGLHMWLAAGPTSPLRDVVKNYLDAVAQQRAANPLPPVATYEALDANQATHLRDVAFNILALAASTEDEGGSPSTAEVRVAFHPLTYSDDVLNASLAWHLFGVLNAIGVLEGEGMDALADEITVAFATQLLGMPERGRCEWAVFVSQHLRDDTRRTKMTGHILRERFEEWKCDDGKIAFIKDVCAVPQESLDDAHALWDVYSTPRP
;
A
#
# COMPACT_ATOMS: atom_id res chain seq x y z
N MET A 1 6.98 -13.53 9.59
CA MET A 1 8.00 -13.33 8.52
C MET A 1 9.37 -13.19 9.19
N THR A 2 10.43 -13.85 8.72
CA THR A 2 11.80 -13.68 9.28
C THR A 2 12.40 -12.35 8.82
N PHE A 3 13.39 -11.80 9.55
CA PHE A 3 14.11 -10.58 9.12
C PHE A 3 14.67 -10.72 7.70
N ALA A 4 15.28 -11.87 7.38
CA ALA A 4 15.72 -12.22 6.04
C ALA A 4 14.57 -12.28 5.02
N GLY A 5 13.35 -12.66 5.43
CA GLY A 5 12.16 -12.64 4.59
C GLY A 5 11.64 -11.23 4.30
N VAL A 6 11.73 -10.30 5.26
CA VAL A 6 11.39 -8.87 5.04
C VAL A 6 12.42 -8.22 4.12
N VAL A 7 13.72 -8.48 4.32
CA VAL A 7 14.80 -7.99 3.46
C VAL A 7 14.72 -8.58 2.05
N GLY A 8 14.41 -9.87 1.89
CA GLY A 8 14.20 -10.46 0.57
C GLY A 8 12.95 -9.92 -0.14
N ALA A 9 11.86 -9.69 0.60
CA ALA A 9 10.65 -9.04 0.07
C ALA A 9 10.90 -7.58 -0.35
N LEU A 10 11.79 -6.91 0.38
CA LEU A 10 12.27 -5.56 0.08
C LEU A 10 13.13 -5.52 -1.18
N GLU A 11 14.09 -6.43 -1.32
CA GLU A 11 14.92 -6.55 -2.52
C GLU A 11 14.07 -6.84 -3.77
N VAL A 12 13.01 -7.64 -3.62
CA VAL A 12 12.06 -7.93 -4.71
C VAL A 12 11.22 -6.69 -5.06
N ALA A 13 10.69 -5.97 -4.08
CA ALA A 13 9.94 -4.73 -4.31
C ALA A 13 10.82 -3.62 -4.93
N LEU A 14 12.09 -3.56 -4.52
CA LEU A 14 13.13 -2.69 -5.06
C LEU A 14 13.45 -3.06 -6.51
N ASP A 15 13.79 -4.32 -6.79
CA ASP A 15 14.09 -4.84 -8.13
C ASP A 15 12.91 -4.64 -9.07
N GLN A 16 11.66 -4.81 -8.62
CA GLN A 16 10.49 -4.54 -9.45
C GLN A 16 10.28 -3.06 -9.75
N SER A 17 10.46 -2.19 -8.75
CA SER A 17 10.42 -0.75 -8.93
C SER A 17 11.50 -0.30 -9.92
N VAL A 18 12.71 -0.87 -9.81
CA VAL A 18 13.83 -0.68 -10.75
C VAL A 18 13.51 -1.23 -12.14
N ARG A 19 12.95 -2.45 -12.27
CA ARG A 19 12.58 -3.06 -13.56
C ARG A 19 11.52 -2.25 -14.29
N ARG A 20 10.57 -1.64 -13.58
CA ARG A 20 9.52 -0.81 -14.20
C ARG A 20 10.07 0.54 -14.61
N ALA A 21 10.85 1.16 -13.73
CA ALA A 21 11.66 2.33 -14.07
C ALA A 21 12.57 2.09 -15.28
N SER A 22 13.21 0.92 -15.37
CA SER A 22 14.15 0.55 -16.43
C SER A 22 13.52 -0.10 -17.66
N GLY A 23 12.20 -0.41 -17.67
CA GLY A 23 11.44 -0.80 -18.87
C GLY A 23 11.05 -2.28 -18.99
N GLY A 24 10.35 -2.82 -18.00
CA GLY A 24 9.81 -4.19 -17.95
C GLY A 24 8.74 -4.50 -19.00
N LEU A 25 9.20 -4.82 -20.22
CA LEU A 25 8.68 -5.80 -21.19
C LEU A 25 9.57 -5.87 -22.45
N ARG A 26 10.43 -4.86 -22.70
CA ARG A 26 11.49 -4.92 -23.74
C ARG A 26 12.66 -5.84 -23.39
N GLN A 27 12.94 -6.06 -22.11
CA GLN A 27 14.08 -6.90 -21.68
C GLN A 27 13.94 -8.38 -22.08
N ALA A 28 12.75 -8.88 -22.39
CA ALA A 28 12.58 -10.25 -22.90
C ALA A 28 12.87 -10.38 -24.41
N CYS A 29 12.87 -9.28 -25.18
CA CYS A 29 12.86 -9.35 -26.64
C CYS A 29 13.79 -8.37 -27.40
N SER A 30 14.49 -7.42 -26.76
CA SER A 30 15.43 -6.53 -27.47
C SER A 30 16.84 -6.57 -26.88
N ARG A 31 17.81 -6.89 -27.73
CA ARG A 31 19.24 -7.11 -27.42
C ARG A 31 20.06 -5.85 -27.12
N GLU A 32 19.43 -4.69 -27.00
CA GLU A 32 20.10 -3.41 -26.72
C GLU A 32 19.34 -2.67 -25.63
N SER A 33 19.86 -2.71 -24.40
CA SER A 33 19.30 -2.03 -23.23
C SER A 33 20.12 -0.79 -22.91
N THR A 34 19.58 0.39 -23.19
CA THR A 34 20.00 1.60 -22.48
C THR A 34 19.13 1.71 -21.22
N GLU A 35 19.68 1.41 -20.05
CA GLU A 35 19.01 1.60 -18.76
C GLU A 35 18.65 3.08 -18.59
N SER A 36 17.37 3.44 -18.75
CA SER A 36 16.91 4.78 -18.34
C SER A 36 16.68 4.76 -16.84
N LYS A 37 17.30 5.70 -16.12
CA LYS A 37 17.03 5.88 -14.68
C LYS A 37 15.53 6.10 -14.43
N PRO A 38 14.98 5.63 -13.29
CA PRO A 38 13.64 5.98 -12.85
C PRO A 38 13.43 7.51 -12.89
N TYR A 39 12.23 7.95 -13.26
CA TYR A 39 11.82 9.35 -13.12
C TYR A 39 10.45 9.45 -12.45
N GLY A 40 10.10 10.65 -12.00
CA GLY A 40 8.79 10.99 -11.43
C GLY A 40 8.37 10.14 -10.22
N ILE A 41 7.16 9.57 -10.28
CA ILE A 41 6.54 8.80 -9.18
C ILE A 41 7.34 7.53 -8.91
N ALA A 42 7.74 6.80 -9.96
CA ALA A 42 8.53 5.58 -9.82
C ALA A 42 9.85 5.84 -9.08
N ALA A 43 10.54 6.94 -9.41
CA ALA A 43 11.77 7.35 -8.71
C ALA A 43 11.54 7.74 -7.25
N THR A 44 10.37 8.32 -6.96
CA THR A 44 10.03 8.76 -5.61
C THR A 44 9.70 7.58 -4.70
N CYS A 45 8.88 6.64 -5.18
CA CYS A 45 8.61 5.39 -4.46
C CYS A 45 9.89 4.59 -4.25
N LEU A 46 10.79 4.52 -5.25
CA LEU A 46 12.05 3.81 -5.12
C LEU A 46 12.92 4.36 -3.97
N ARG A 47 13.09 5.69 -3.91
CA ARG A 47 13.86 6.33 -2.83
C ARG A 47 13.28 6.06 -1.44
N GLN A 48 11.95 6.05 -1.32
CA GLN A 48 11.28 5.73 -0.06
C GLN A 48 11.50 4.26 0.34
N LEU A 49 11.39 3.35 -0.63
CA LEU A 49 11.69 1.93 -0.40
C LEU A 49 13.14 1.73 0.04
N GLU A 50 14.11 2.36 -0.63
CA GLU A 50 15.53 2.32 -0.27
C GLU A 50 15.76 2.82 1.17
N ALA A 51 15.12 3.92 1.55
CA ALA A 51 15.22 4.47 2.91
C ALA A 51 14.66 3.50 3.98
N VAL A 52 13.56 2.81 3.69
CA VAL A 52 12.98 1.81 4.60
C VAL A 52 13.89 0.59 4.74
N VAL A 53 14.53 0.15 3.65
CA VAL A 53 15.54 -0.92 3.69
C VAL A 53 16.70 -0.53 4.58
N GLU A 54 17.25 0.67 4.37
CA GLU A 54 18.38 1.17 5.14
C GLU A 54 18.04 1.30 6.63
N ALA A 55 16.85 1.83 6.95
CA ALA A 55 16.37 1.94 8.32
C ALA A 55 16.21 0.57 9.01
N LEU A 56 15.68 -0.43 8.28
CA LEU A 56 15.57 -1.79 8.80
C LEU A 56 16.92 -2.48 8.98
N ALA A 57 17.86 -2.29 8.05
CA ALA A 57 19.22 -2.84 8.14
C ALA A 57 19.96 -2.32 9.38
N ASN A 58 19.66 -1.08 9.78
CA ASN A 58 20.23 -0.43 10.97
C ASN A 58 19.46 -0.76 12.26
N SER A 59 18.31 -1.44 12.19
CA SER A 59 17.50 -1.81 13.34
C SER A 59 17.86 -3.21 13.88
N ASN A 60 17.75 -3.40 15.20
CA ASN A 60 17.89 -4.73 15.80
C ASN A 60 16.73 -5.62 15.35
N GLY A 61 17.01 -6.63 14.52
CA GLY A 61 16.02 -7.46 13.81
C GLY A 61 15.08 -8.34 14.64
N ASP A 62 15.07 -8.20 15.97
CA ASP A 62 14.23 -8.98 16.89
C ASP A 62 12.87 -8.33 17.18
N ASP A 63 12.66 -7.04 16.90
CA ASP A 63 11.36 -6.39 17.09
C ASP A 63 10.38 -6.79 15.98
N VAL A 64 9.31 -7.51 16.35
CA VAL A 64 8.26 -7.98 15.43
C VAL A 64 7.37 -6.81 14.98
N VAL A 65 7.06 -5.88 15.88
CA VAL A 65 6.19 -4.72 15.61
C VAL A 65 6.86 -3.79 14.60
N ALA A 66 8.16 -3.52 14.79
CA ALA A 66 8.93 -2.72 13.84
C ALA A 66 8.99 -3.36 12.45
N ARG A 67 9.09 -4.69 12.38
CA ARG A 67 9.08 -5.46 11.12
C ARG A 67 7.73 -5.39 10.41
N ASP A 68 6.63 -5.56 11.14
CA ASP A 68 5.28 -5.52 10.57
C ASP A 68 4.93 -4.09 10.08
N ARG A 69 5.34 -3.06 10.82
CA ARG A 69 5.24 -1.65 10.40
C ARG A 69 5.99 -1.39 9.10
N ALA A 70 7.24 -1.85 9.01
CA ALA A 70 8.03 -1.65 7.81
C ALA A 70 7.48 -2.46 6.62
N ALA A 71 6.97 -3.68 6.85
CA ALA A 71 6.30 -4.45 5.81
C ALA A 71 5.05 -3.72 5.28
N ALA A 72 4.29 -3.06 6.15
CA ALA A 72 3.14 -2.22 5.78
C ALA A 72 3.56 -1.05 4.89
N GLU A 73 4.61 -0.33 5.30
CA GLU A 73 5.15 0.81 4.56
C GLU A 73 5.64 0.41 3.17
N VAL A 74 6.37 -0.71 3.08
CA VAL A 74 6.85 -1.26 1.81
C VAL A 74 5.68 -1.66 0.91
N SER A 75 4.67 -2.31 1.49
CA SER A 75 3.46 -2.70 0.76
C SER A 75 2.73 -1.48 0.19
N ALA A 76 2.61 -0.40 0.97
CA ALA A 76 2.00 0.85 0.57
C ALA A 76 2.77 1.53 -0.59
N TRP A 77 4.09 1.69 -0.45
CA TRP A 77 4.91 2.33 -1.49
C TRP A 77 4.98 1.51 -2.78
N ALA A 78 5.08 0.18 -2.67
CA ALA A 78 5.00 -0.71 -3.81
C ALA A 78 3.66 -0.52 -4.53
N LEU A 79 2.54 -0.50 -3.80
CA LEU A 79 1.21 -0.29 -4.38
C LEU A 79 1.05 1.08 -5.05
N VAL A 80 1.57 2.17 -4.47
CA VAL A 80 1.57 3.51 -5.09
C VAL A 80 2.31 3.46 -6.43
N SER A 81 3.46 2.79 -6.48
CA SER A 81 4.22 2.57 -7.72
C SER A 81 3.39 1.79 -8.75
N GLU A 82 2.72 0.70 -8.35
CA GLU A 82 1.85 -0.09 -9.25
C GLU A 82 0.70 0.72 -9.86
N LEU A 83 0.08 1.57 -9.05
CA LEU A 83 -1.09 2.33 -9.45
C LEU A 83 -0.71 3.51 -10.35
N PHE A 84 0.35 4.23 -9.98
CA PHE A 84 0.58 5.59 -10.48
C PHE A 84 1.92 5.81 -11.16
N ALA A 85 2.86 4.85 -11.16
CA ALA A 85 4.10 5.00 -11.90
C ALA A 85 3.85 5.29 -13.39
N GLU A 86 4.75 6.08 -13.98
CA GLU A 86 4.65 6.53 -15.35
C GLU A 86 4.63 5.36 -16.34
N ASP A 87 3.57 5.30 -17.14
CA ASP A 87 3.44 4.30 -18.19
C ASP A 87 4.25 4.71 -19.42
N LYS A 88 5.26 3.90 -19.77
CA LYS A 88 6.07 4.11 -20.99
C LYS A 88 5.25 3.94 -22.27
N LEU A 89 4.14 3.20 -22.24
CA LEU A 89 3.23 3.06 -23.39
C LEU A 89 2.34 4.29 -23.59
N GLY A 90 2.37 5.25 -22.65
CA GLY A 90 1.66 6.51 -22.76
C GLY A 90 0.13 6.35 -22.68
N ALA A 91 -0.37 5.35 -21.94
CA ALA A 91 -1.80 5.26 -21.68
C ALA A 91 -2.25 6.54 -20.95
N SER A 92 -2.94 7.42 -21.68
CA SER A 92 -3.41 8.68 -21.11
C SER A 92 -4.41 8.43 -20.00
N ARG A 93 -4.46 9.35 -19.03
CA ARG A 93 -5.38 9.25 -17.90
C ARG A 93 -6.83 9.11 -18.37
N GLY A 94 -7.58 8.22 -17.74
CA GLY A 94 -8.99 7.95 -18.07
C GLY A 94 -9.22 7.01 -19.26
N THR A 95 -8.16 6.47 -19.88
CA THR A 95 -8.32 5.48 -20.96
C THR A 95 -8.56 4.07 -20.43
N ALA A 96 -9.24 3.23 -21.21
CA ALA A 96 -9.37 1.80 -20.90
C ALA A 96 -8.02 1.09 -20.76
N ALA A 97 -7.00 1.55 -21.50
CA ALA A 97 -5.63 1.03 -21.39
C ALA A 97 -5.03 1.34 -20.01
N GLU A 98 -5.24 2.54 -19.49
CA GLU A 98 -4.78 2.91 -18.16
C GLU A 98 -5.50 2.11 -17.07
N VAL A 99 -6.83 2.00 -17.14
CA VAL A 99 -7.62 1.20 -16.17
C VAL A 99 -7.13 -0.26 -16.17
N HIS A 100 -6.88 -0.84 -17.35
CA HIS A 100 -6.34 -2.19 -17.45
C HIS A 100 -4.93 -2.31 -16.85
N ARG A 101 -4.07 -1.31 -17.08
CA ARG A 101 -2.71 -1.26 -16.51
C ARG A 101 -2.76 -1.18 -14.99
N ARG A 102 -3.55 -0.27 -14.40
CA ARG A 102 -3.70 -0.16 -12.92
C ARG A 102 -4.15 -1.48 -12.32
N ARG A 103 -5.17 -2.09 -12.93
CA ARG A 103 -5.68 -3.41 -12.55
C ARG A 103 -4.60 -4.49 -12.65
N ALA A 104 -3.82 -4.52 -13.73
CA ALA A 104 -2.72 -5.48 -13.88
C ALA A 104 -1.63 -5.29 -12.81
N GLY A 105 -1.31 -4.04 -12.47
CA GLY A 105 -0.35 -3.70 -11.43
C GLY A 105 -0.79 -4.14 -10.04
N VAL A 106 -2.01 -3.79 -9.63
CA VAL A 106 -2.61 -4.28 -8.37
C VAL A 106 -2.62 -5.81 -8.33
N SER A 107 -2.95 -6.46 -9.45
CA SER A 107 -2.90 -7.91 -9.54
C SER A 107 -1.48 -8.48 -9.37
N ALA A 108 -0.44 -7.80 -9.85
CA ALA A 108 0.95 -8.23 -9.67
C ALA A 108 1.38 -8.09 -8.20
N TRP A 109 1.11 -6.94 -7.59
CA TRP A 109 1.39 -6.68 -6.18
C TRP A 109 0.65 -7.65 -5.26
N LEU A 110 -0.63 -7.96 -5.50
CA LEU A 110 -1.37 -8.96 -4.71
C LEU A 110 -0.71 -10.35 -4.78
N ARG A 111 -0.24 -10.78 -5.95
CA ARG A 111 0.46 -12.08 -6.07
C ARG A 111 1.73 -12.11 -5.24
N GLU A 112 2.45 -10.98 -5.17
CA GLU A 112 3.64 -10.86 -4.35
C GLU A 112 3.31 -10.91 -2.85
N GLN A 113 2.31 -10.15 -2.39
CA GLN A 113 1.88 -10.18 -0.99
C GLN A 113 1.42 -11.57 -0.57
N VAL A 114 0.71 -12.29 -1.44
CA VAL A 114 0.30 -13.68 -1.16
C VAL A 114 1.50 -14.64 -1.19
N ALA A 115 2.45 -14.46 -2.10
CA ALA A 115 3.65 -15.30 -2.15
C ALA A 115 4.51 -15.18 -0.88
N ARG A 116 4.50 -14.02 -0.22
CA ARG A 116 5.20 -13.78 1.06
C ARG A 116 4.61 -14.58 2.24
N ALA A 117 3.33 -14.94 2.17
CA ALA A 117 2.62 -15.70 3.20
C ALA A 117 2.38 -17.17 2.80
N ALA A 118 2.78 -17.58 1.60
CA ALA A 118 2.50 -18.92 1.10
C ALA A 118 3.37 -19.99 1.80
N PRO A 119 2.81 -21.17 2.10
CA PRO A 119 3.58 -22.30 2.61
C PRO A 119 4.62 -22.77 1.59
N CYS A 120 5.67 -23.43 2.07
CA CYS A 120 6.75 -23.95 1.21
C CYS A 120 6.18 -24.90 0.14
N GLU A 121 6.66 -24.79 -1.12
CA GLU A 121 6.20 -25.65 -2.22
C GLU A 121 6.43 -27.14 -1.96
N GLU A 122 7.38 -27.48 -1.07
CA GLU A 122 7.69 -28.85 -0.66
C GLU A 122 6.56 -29.51 0.14
N GLU A 123 5.65 -28.72 0.74
CA GLU A 123 4.50 -29.21 1.52
C GLU A 123 3.22 -29.37 0.67
N LEU A 124 3.25 -28.96 -0.60
CA LEU A 124 2.09 -28.87 -1.47
C LEU A 124 2.11 -29.97 -2.54
N PHE A 125 1.21 -30.95 -2.42
CA PHE A 125 1.02 -32.01 -3.42
C PHE A 125 -0.45 -32.13 -3.84
N GLY A 126 -0.71 -32.62 -5.05
CA GLY A 126 -2.04 -32.98 -5.50
C GLY A 126 -2.92 -31.79 -5.87
N ARG A 127 -4.22 -31.97 -5.67
CA ARG A 127 -5.24 -30.92 -5.84
C ARG A 127 -5.08 -29.76 -4.84
N ARG A 128 -4.46 -30.00 -3.67
CA ARG A 128 -4.14 -28.95 -2.68
C ARG A 128 -3.14 -27.96 -3.25
N ALA A 129 -2.05 -28.43 -3.88
CA ALA A 129 -1.10 -27.56 -4.56
C ALA A 129 -1.76 -26.70 -5.65
N ALA A 130 -2.66 -27.30 -6.45
CA ALA A 130 -3.40 -26.58 -7.47
C ALA A 130 -4.26 -25.45 -6.86
N LEU A 131 -5.02 -25.73 -5.81
CA LEU A 131 -5.84 -24.74 -5.11
C LEU A 131 -4.99 -23.65 -4.44
N THR A 132 -3.85 -24.01 -3.84
CA THR A 132 -2.90 -23.03 -3.27
C THR A 132 -2.29 -22.13 -4.34
N HIS A 133 -1.99 -22.66 -5.53
CA HIS A 133 -1.54 -21.82 -6.65
C HIS A 133 -2.66 -20.90 -7.17
N VAL A 134 -3.92 -21.35 -7.21
CA VAL A 134 -5.06 -20.46 -7.55
C VAL A 134 -5.23 -19.37 -6.51
N ALA A 135 -5.12 -19.71 -5.22
CA ALA A 135 -5.10 -18.77 -4.11
C ALA A 135 -3.99 -17.71 -4.23
N GLY A 136 -2.85 -18.05 -4.84
CA GLY A 136 -1.78 -17.11 -5.17
C GLY A 136 -1.88 -16.46 -6.54
N GLY A 137 -2.99 -16.61 -7.27
CA GLY A 137 -3.19 -16.04 -8.61
C GLY A 137 -2.29 -16.63 -9.69
N ARG A 138 -1.69 -17.80 -9.45
CA ARG A 138 -0.77 -18.53 -10.34
C ARG A 138 -1.50 -19.62 -11.12
N THR A 139 -2.40 -19.22 -12.01
CA THR A 139 -3.26 -20.14 -12.78
C THR A 139 -2.48 -21.17 -13.60
N VAL A 140 -1.35 -20.79 -14.19
CA VAL A 140 -0.48 -21.71 -14.96
C VAL A 140 0.13 -22.80 -14.06
N SER A 141 0.66 -22.42 -12.89
CA SER A 141 1.21 -23.37 -11.92
C SER A 141 0.12 -24.28 -11.38
N ALA A 142 -1.08 -23.73 -11.14
CA ALA A 142 -2.23 -24.50 -10.69
C ALA A 142 -2.65 -25.58 -11.70
N ALA A 143 -2.77 -25.21 -12.98
CA ALA A 143 -3.10 -26.15 -14.05
C ALA A 143 -2.01 -27.21 -14.23
N ARG A 144 -0.73 -26.83 -14.15
CA ARG A 144 0.40 -27.77 -14.23
C ARG A 144 0.39 -28.76 -13.06
N ALA A 145 0.16 -28.30 -11.84
CA ALA A 145 0.05 -29.16 -10.66
C ALA A 145 -1.09 -30.17 -10.83
N ALA A 146 -2.29 -29.72 -11.22
CA ALA A 146 -3.43 -30.61 -11.47
C ALA A 146 -3.12 -31.67 -12.55
N ALA A 147 -2.47 -31.27 -13.66
CA ALA A 147 -2.08 -32.18 -14.72
C ALA A 147 -1.03 -33.22 -14.26
N ALA A 148 -0.02 -32.79 -13.51
CA ALA A 148 1.03 -33.67 -12.98
C ALA A 148 0.49 -34.74 -12.03
N HIS A 149 -0.63 -34.47 -11.35
CA HIS A 149 -1.32 -35.41 -10.47
C HIS A 149 -2.37 -36.28 -11.16
N GLY A 150 -2.40 -36.28 -12.51
CA GLY A 150 -3.30 -37.13 -13.27
C GLY A 150 -4.74 -36.63 -13.34
N ASP A 151 -4.98 -35.34 -13.10
CA ASP A 151 -6.30 -34.73 -13.21
C ASP A 151 -6.39 -33.73 -14.38
N PRO A 152 -6.47 -34.22 -15.64
CA PRO A 152 -6.50 -33.36 -16.81
C PRO A 152 -7.79 -32.53 -16.92
N ARG A 153 -8.88 -33.00 -16.30
CA ARG A 153 -10.17 -32.27 -16.30
C ARG A 153 -10.06 -31.02 -15.44
N LEU A 154 -9.55 -31.19 -14.21
CA LEU A 154 -9.28 -30.07 -13.32
C LEU A 154 -8.26 -29.12 -13.94
N ALA A 155 -7.17 -29.62 -14.53
CA ALA A 155 -6.17 -28.78 -15.19
C ALA A 155 -6.78 -27.91 -16.30
N THR A 156 -7.65 -28.50 -17.14
CA THR A 156 -8.34 -27.78 -18.22
C THR A 156 -9.27 -26.70 -17.66
N CYS A 157 -10.03 -27.04 -16.62
CA CYS A 157 -10.87 -26.08 -15.90
C CYS A 157 -10.06 -24.91 -15.34
N LEU A 158 -9.00 -25.19 -14.59
CA LEU A 158 -8.14 -24.17 -13.97
C LEU A 158 -7.47 -23.27 -15.01
N ALA A 159 -7.10 -23.79 -16.18
CA ALA A 159 -6.55 -23.01 -17.28
C ALA A 159 -7.56 -22.00 -17.88
N GLN A 160 -8.86 -22.20 -17.64
CA GLN A 160 -9.92 -21.30 -18.10
C GLN A 160 -10.27 -20.19 -17.11
N ILE A 161 -9.64 -20.16 -15.94
CA ILE A 161 -9.79 -19.07 -14.98
C ILE A 161 -9.40 -17.74 -15.64
N GLY A 162 -10.30 -16.75 -15.58
CA GLY A 162 -10.09 -15.42 -16.18
C GLY A 162 -10.30 -15.35 -17.70
N ALA A 163 -10.65 -16.45 -18.37
CA ALA A 163 -10.84 -16.48 -19.82
C ALA A 163 -12.16 -15.83 -20.31
N GLY A 164 -13.16 -15.66 -19.42
CA GLY A 164 -14.39 -14.94 -19.73
C GLY A 164 -15.63 -15.42 -18.96
N LYS A 165 -16.74 -14.68 -19.10
CA LYS A 165 -17.99 -14.91 -18.33
C LYS A 165 -18.67 -16.26 -18.60
N ASN A 166 -18.46 -16.85 -19.77
CA ASN A 166 -19.11 -18.10 -20.16
C ASN A 166 -18.68 -19.28 -19.28
N VAL A 167 -17.39 -19.34 -18.92
CA VAL A 167 -16.84 -20.43 -18.08
C VAL A 167 -17.46 -20.37 -16.68
N ALA A 168 -17.48 -19.17 -16.09
CA ALA A 168 -18.09 -18.96 -14.78
C ALA A 168 -19.59 -19.28 -14.78
N PHE A 169 -20.31 -18.91 -15.85
CA PHE A 169 -21.72 -19.23 -16.01
C PHE A 169 -22.00 -20.74 -16.02
N TYR A 170 -21.25 -21.52 -16.82
CA TYR A 170 -21.43 -22.97 -16.88
C TYR A 170 -21.01 -23.66 -15.59
N ALA A 171 -19.93 -23.20 -14.95
CA ALA A 171 -19.52 -23.70 -13.64
C ALA A 171 -20.61 -23.48 -12.58
N LYS A 172 -21.24 -22.30 -12.55
CA LYS A 172 -22.34 -21.99 -11.65
C LYS A 172 -23.58 -22.85 -11.90
N GLN A 173 -23.93 -23.11 -13.17
CA GLN A 173 -25.01 -24.04 -13.48
C GLN A 173 -24.71 -25.45 -13.01
N GLN A 174 -23.47 -25.90 -13.17
CA GLN A 174 -23.05 -27.24 -12.76
C GLN A 174 -23.12 -27.39 -11.24
N LEU A 175 -22.62 -26.41 -10.48
CA LEU A 175 -22.76 -26.37 -9.01
C LEU A 175 -24.21 -26.39 -8.58
N THR A 176 -25.07 -25.60 -9.24
CA THR A 176 -26.52 -25.58 -8.94
C THR A 176 -27.14 -26.97 -9.08
N ARG A 177 -26.77 -27.72 -10.13
CA ARG A 177 -27.25 -29.09 -10.36
C ARG A 177 -26.71 -30.07 -9.31
N TRP A 178 -25.45 -29.93 -8.90
CA TRP A 178 -24.87 -30.76 -7.85
C TRP A 178 -25.54 -30.53 -6.50
N ARG A 179 -25.81 -29.27 -6.14
CA ARG A 179 -26.47 -28.89 -4.88
C ARG A 179 -27.95 -29.29 -4.84
N ALA A 180 -28.66 -29.21 -5.97
CA ALA A 180 -30.08 -29.57 -6.04
C ALA A 180 -30.34 -31.08 -6.19
N GLY A 181 -29.38 -31.83 -6.73
CA GLY A 181 -29.52 -33.25 -7.04
C GLY A 181 -28.92 -34.17 -5.98
N SER A 182 -29.31 -35.45 -6.01
CA SER A 182 -28.69 -36.50 -5.20
C SER A 182 -27.27 -36.88 -5.65
N VAL A 183 -26.74 -36.22 -6.70
CA VAL A 183 -25.39 -36.46 -7.24
C VAL A 183 -24.31 -35.78 -6.40
N GLY A 184 -24.63 -34.67 -5.71
CA GLY A 184 -23.67 -33.89 -4.92
C GLY A 184 -22.89 -34.72 -3.91
N LYS A 185 -23.52 -35.73 -3.28
CA LYS A 185 -22.87 -36.65 -2.32
C LYS A 185 -21.75 -37.53 -2.91
N TYR A 186 -21.64 -37.60 -4.23
CA TYR A 186 -20.59 -38.35 -4.93
C TYR A 186 -19.50 -37.43 -5.51
N ILE A 187 -19.66 -36.12 -5.41
CA ILE A 187 -18.64 -35.16 -5.85
C ILE A 187 -17.64 -35.02 -4.71
N ASP A 188 -16.36 -35.19 -5.04
CA ASP A 188 -15.31 -34.95 -4.07
C ASP A 188 -15.15 -33.45 -3.78
N GLU A 189 -14.73 -33.13 -2.56
CA GLU A 189 -14.59 -31.77 -2.06
C GLU A 189 -13.68 -30.90 -2.94
N PHE A 190 -12.58 -31.44 -3.46
CA PHE A 190 -11.64 -30.69 -4.31
C PHE A 190 -12.26 -30.34 -5.66
N SER A 191 -13.05 -31.24 -6.25
CA SER A 191 -13.81 -30.97 -7.48
C SER A 191 -14.89 -29.91 -7.25
N GLU A 192 -15.60 -29.97 -6.13
CA GLU A 192 -16.58 -28.95 -5.77
C GLU A 192 -15.90 -27.58 -5.59
N GLN A 193 -14.78 -27.53 -4.87
CA GLN A 193 -14.01 -26.32 -4.63
C GLN A 193 -13.47 -25.72 -5.94
N ALA A 194 -12.95 -26.56 -6.84
CA ALA A 194 -12.51 -26.10 -8.15
C ALA A 194 -13.65 -25.46 -8.97
N PHE A 195 -14.85 -26.06 -8.96
CA PHE A 195 -15.99 -25.48 -9.66
C PHE A 195 -16.52 -24.21 -8.98
N LYS A 196 -16.47 -24.09 -7.64
CA LYS A 196 -16.75 -22.85 -6.90
C LYS A 196 -15.84 -21.72 -7.36
N LEU A 197 -14.53 -21.99 -7.43
CA LEU A 197 -13.53 -21.03 -7.91
C LEU A 197 -13.78 -20.61 -9.36
N LEU A 198 -14.11 -21.55 -10.26
CA LEU A 198 -14.47 -21.23 -11.65
C LEU A 198 -15.74 -20.40 -11.76
N ALA A 199 -16.72 -20.67 -10.91
CA ALA A 199 -17.97 -19.92 -10.86
C ALA A 199 -17.80 -18.51 -10.29
N GLY A 200 -16.62 -18.17 -9.76
CA GLY A 200 -16.35 -16.92 -9.06
C GLY A 200 -17.01 -16.87 -7.67
N GLU A 201 -17.41 -18.01 -7.12
CA GLU A 201 -17.90 -18.14 -5.74
C GLU A 201 -16.70 -18.16 -4.80
N VAL A 202 -16.24 -16.95 -4.44
CA VAL A 202 -15.16 -16.74 -3.48
C VAL A 202 -15.79 -16.44 -2.12
N GLU A 203 -15.53 -17.31 -1.15
CA GLU A 203 -15.92 -17.14 0.24
C GLU A 203 -14.66 -17.04 1.11
N ARG A 204 -14.82 -16.49 2.31
CA ARG A 204 -13.78 -16.51 3.35
C ARG A 204 -13.60 -17.96 3.79
N ASP A 205 -12.35 -18.41 3.80
CA ASP A 205 -11.99 -19.72 4.34
C ASP A 205 -12.03 -19.70 5.87
N ASP A 206 -12.50 -20.80 6.48
CA ASP A 206 -12.56 -20.98 7.93
C ASP A 206 -11.14 -21.02 8.52
N ASP A 207 -10.14 -21.40 7.71
CA ASP A 207 -8.72 -21.55 8.06
C ASP A 207 -7.91 -20.23 8.13
N GLY A 208 -8.58 -19.07 8.18
CA GLY A 208 -7.90 -17.79 8.46
C GLY A 208 -7.20 -17.15 7.25
N MET A 209 -7.78 -17.27 6.05
CA MET A 209 -7.28 -16.60 4.84
C MET A 209 -7.07 -15.09 5.04
N GLY A 210 -5.85 -14.61 4.78
CA GLY A 210 -5.52 -13.19 4.84
C GLY A 210 -6.20 -12.35 3.77
N TRP A 211 -6.39 -11.05 4.03
CA TRP A 211 -7.14 -10.15 3.15
C TRP A 211 -6.50 -9.99 1.75
N TYR A 212 -5.17 -10.01 1.63
CA TYR A 212 -4.49 -9.97 0.33
C TYR A 212 -4.90 -11.15 -0.57
N GLN A 213 -4.90 -12.36 -0.01
CA GLN A 213 -5.29 -13.58 -0.73
C GLN A 213 -6.77 -13.54 -1.10
N ASN A 214 -7.62 -13.14 -0.15
CA ASN A 214 -9.06 -13.09 -0.37
C ASN A 214 -9.44 -12.02 -1.41
N LEU A 215 -8.89 -10.81 -1.31
CA LEU A 215 -9.06 -9.75 -2.32
C LEU A 215 -8.53 -10.19 -3.69
N GLY A 216 -7.37 -10.85 -3.73
CA GLY A 216 -6.81 -11.44 -4.96
C GLY A 216 -7.80 -12.39 -5.63
N LEU A 217 -8.38 -13.33 -4.88
CA LEU A 217 -9.40 -14.25 -5.39
C LEU A 217 -10.64 -13.50 -5.91
N HIS A 218 -11.14 -12.50 -5.17
CA HIS A 218 -12.25 -11.67 -5.65
C HIS A 218 -11.90 -10.95 -6.96
N MET A 219 -10.68 -10.44 -7.10
CA MET A 219 -10.21 -9.76 -8.31
C MET A 219 -9.98 -10.69 -9.50
N TRP A 220 -9.45 -11.90 -9.26
CA TRP A 220 -9.08 -12.84 -10.32
C TRP A 220 -10.24 -13.73 -10.77
N LEU A 221 -11.16 -14.06 -9.86
CA LEU A 221 -12.21 -15.07 -10.08
C LEU A 221 -13.62 -14.50 -10.03
N ALA A 222 -13.94 -13.65 -9.05
CA ALA A 222 -15.28 -13.12 -8.89
C ALA A 222 -15.56 -11.92 -9.81
N ALA A 223 -14.56 -11.06 -9.98
CA ALA A 223 -14.63 -9.90 -10.87
C ALA A 223 -14.35 -10.28 -12.33
N GLY A 224 -14.95 -9.54 -13.26
CA GLY A 224 -14.66 -9.71 -14.68
C GLY A 224 -13.21 -9.35 -15.02
N PRO A 225 -12.63 -9.94 -16.09
CA PRO A 225 -11.25 -9.65 -16.51
C PRO A 225 -11.04 -8.17 -16.90
N THR A 226 -12.12 -7.49 -17.29
CA THR A 226 -12.15 -6.06 -17.66
C THR A 226 -12.87 -5.19 -16.62
N SER A 227 -13.20 -5.74 -15.45
CA SER A 227 -13.85 -4.95 -14.40
C SER A 227 -12.88 -3.90 -13.85
N PRO A 228 -13.30 -2.62 -13.73
CA PRO A 228 -12.49 -1.55 -13.15
C PRO A 228 -12.21 -1.84 -11.66
N LEU A 229 -11.16 -1.22 -11.11
CA LEU A 229 -10.78 -1.41 -9.72
C LEU A 229 -11.89 -0.95 -8.76
N ARG A 230 -12.65 0.10 -9.11
CA ARG A 230 -13.82 0.53 -8.32
C ARG A 230 -14.82 -0.58 -8.05
N ASP A 231 -15.10 -1.42 -9.05
CA ASP A 231 -16.09 -2.49 -8.93
C ASP A 231 -15.51 -3.64 -8.11
N VAL A 232 -14.21 -3.90 -8.24
CA VAL A 232 -13.50 -4.91 -7.44
C VAL A 232 -13.54 -4.51 -5.96
N VAL A 233 -13.13 -3.28 -5.63
CA VAL A 233 -13.14 -2.75 -4.25
C VAL A 233 -14.58 -2.67 -3.72
N LYS A 234 -15.49 -2.13 -4.53
CA LYS A 234 -16.96 -2.27 -4.49
C LYS A 234 -17.42 -3.58 -3.85
N ASN A 235 -17.36 -4.60 -4.69
CA ASN A 235 -17.91 -5.91 -4.39
C ASN A 235 -17.17 -6.61 -3.25
N TYR A 236 -15.87 -6.33 -3.08
CA TYR A 236 -15.09 -6.86 -1.97
C TYR A 236 -15.57 -6.30 -0.63
N LEU A 237 -15.76 -4.98 -0.52
CA LEU A 237 -16.28 -4.35 0.70
C LEU A 237 -17.71 -4.81 1.02
N ASP A 238 -18.55 -5.01 0.00
CA ASP A 238 -19.89 -5.60 0.18
C ASP A 238 -19.80 -7.04 0.73
N ALA A 239 -18.82 -7.83 0.29
CA ALA A 239 -18.58 -9.17 0.83
C ALA A 239 -18.03 -9.13 2.27
N VAL A 240 -17.16 -8.17 2.60
CA VAL A 240 -16.65 -7.96 3.97
C VAL A 240 -17.79 -7.58 4.91
N ALA A 241 -18.68 -6.68 4.50
CA ALA A 241 -19.85 -6.27 5.29
C ALA A 241 -20.79 -7.46 5.58
N GLN A 242 -20.85 -8.44 4.68
CA GLN A 242 -21.62 -9.68 4.85
C GLN A 242 -20.83 -10.80 5.54
N GLN A 243 -19.62 -10.52 6.04
CA GLN A 243 -18.71 -11.49 6.67
C GLN A 243 -18.30 -12.65 5.74
N ARG A 244 -18.45 -12.48 4.43
CA ARG A 244 -18.07 -13.44 3.39
C ARG A 244 -16.66 -13.22 2.84
N ALA A 245 -16.01 -12.14 3.23
CA ALA A 245 -14.63 -11.82 2.89
C ALA A 245 -13.85 -11.39 4.14
N ALA A 246 -12.53 -11.56 4.10
CA ALA A 246 -11.64 -11.14 5.19
C ALA A 246 -11.61 -9.60 5.27
N ASN A 247 -11.74 -9.03 6.47
CA ASN A 247 -11.61 -7.59 6.64
C ASN A 247 -10.12 -7.19 6.45
N PRO A 248 -9.79 -6.17 5.65
CA PRO A 248 -8.42 -5.67 5.50
C PRO A 248 -7.97 -4.91 6.76
N LEU A 249 -7.71 -5.66 7.83
CA LEU A 249 -7.30 -5.12 9.12
C LEU A 249 -5.90 -4.51 9.05
N PRO A 250 -5.61 -3.43 9.81
CA PRO A 250 -4.27 -2.90 9.95
C PRO A 250 -3.26 -3.97 10.40
N PRO A 251 -1.99 -3.87 9.99
CA PRO A 251 -0.99 -4.90 10.22
C PRO A 251 -0.48 -4.94 11.67
N VAL A 252 -0.50 -3.81 12.37
CA VAL A 252 0.12 -3.65 13.70
C VAL A 252 -0.90 -3.34 14.80
N ALA A 253 -1.85 -2.44 14.54
CA ALA A 253 -2.81 -2.01 15.54
C ALA A 253 -3.72 -3.17 15.96
N THR A 254 -3.61 -3.61 17.23
CA THR A 254 -4.51 -4.59 17.81
C THR A 254 -5.82 -3.91 18.20
N TYR A 255 -6.93 -4.58 17.89
CA TYR A 255 -8.30 -4.12 18.12
C TYR A 255 -8.59 -3.78 19.60
N GLU A 256 -7.77 -4.28 20.53
CA GLU A 256 -7.86 -4.05 21.97
C GLU A 256 -7.57 -2.60 22.39
N ALA A 257 -6.84 -1.83 21.56
CA ALA A 257 -6.52 -0.43 21.80
C ALA A 257 -7.54 0.57 21.19
N LEU A 258 -8.53 0.05 20.47
CA LEU A 258 -9.49 0.85 19.71
C LEU A 258 -10.92 0.58 20.20
N ASP A 259 -11.74 1.62 20.29
CA ASP A 259 -13.18 1.40 20.51
C ASP A 259 -13.76 0.56 19.37
N ALA A 260 -14.71 -0.32 19.68
CA ALA A 260 -15.29 -1.28 18.73
C ALA A 260 -15.80 -0.63 17.43
N ASN A 261 -16.24 0.64 17.50
CA ASN A 261 -16.68 1.45 16.36
C ASN A 261 -15.52 2.04 15.54
N GLN A 262 -14.37 2.35 16.14
CA GLN A 262 -13.21 2.87 15.40
C GLN A 262 -12.48 1.74 14.67
N ALA A 263 -12.42 0.59 15.32
CA ALA A 263 -11.74 -0.58 14.83
C ALA A 263 -12.46 -1.26 13.65
N THR A 264 -13.78 -1.05 13.50
CA THR A 264 -14.55 -1.50 12.31
C THR A 264 -14.27 -0.65 11.07
N HIS A 265 -13.74 0.55 11.22
CA HIS A 265 -13.55 1.51 10.13
C HIS A 265 -12.08 1.67 9.71
N LEU A 266 -11.13 1.38 10.60
CA LEU A 266 -9.71 1.39 10.26
C LEU A 266 -9.35 0.14 9.45
N ARG A 267 -8.68 0.37 8.32
CA ARG A 267 -8.20 -0.65 7.42
C ARG A 267 -6.71 -0.45 7.16
N ASP A 268 -6.06 -1.51 6.70
CA ASP A 268 -4.68 -1.48 6.25
C ASP A 268 -4.42 -0.30 5.29
N VAL A 269 -3.32 0.41 5.51
CA VAL A 269 -2.93 1.59 4.71
C VAL A 269 -2.87 1.30 3.21
N ALA A 270 -2.40 0.12 2.80
CA ALA A 270 -2.34 -0.26 1.38
C ALA A 270 -3.75 -0.49 0.82
N PHE A 271 -4.65 -1.10 1.60
CA PHE A 271 -6.05 -1.20 1.20
C PHE A 271 -6.70 0.18 1.06
N ASN A 272 -6.40 1.11 1.97
CA ASN A 272 -6.91 2.48 1.89
C ASN A 272 -6.41 3.21 0.63
N ILE A 273 -5.12 3.08 0.30
CA ILE A 273 -4.57 3.62 -0.96
C ILE A 273 -5.28 3.03 -2.18
N LEU A 274 -5.50 1.71 -2.19
CA LEU A 274 -6.25 1.05 -3.26
C LEU A 274 -7.68 1.61 -3.38
N ALA A 275 -8.37 1.80 -2.27
CA ALA A 275 -9.74 2.32 -2.24
C ALA A 275 -9.80 3.77 -2.73
N LEU A 276 -8.87 4.63 -2.30
CA LEU A 276 -8.73 6.01 -2.78
C LEU A 276 -8.40 6.04 -4.27
N ALA A 277 -7.49 5.19 -4.75
CA ALA A 277 -7.18 5.11 -6.17
C ALA A 277 -8.38 4.65 -7.00
N ALA A 278 -9.16 3.70 -6.49
CA ALA A 278 -10.33 3.16 -7.14
C ALA A 278 -11.48 4.18 -7.23
N SER A 279 -11.66 5.05 -6.23
CA SER A 279 -12.70 6.09 -6.26
C SER A 279 -12.44 7.15 -7.34
N THR A 280 -11.18 7.38 -7.71
CA THR A 280 -10.82 8.29 -8.81
C THR A 280 -11.12 7.75 -10.21
N GLU A 281 -11.52 6.48 -10.36
CA GLU A 281 -11.88 5.94 -11.67
C GLU A 281 -13.25 6.46 -12.17
N ASP A 282 -14.09 6.98 -11.27
CA ASP A 282 -15.37 7.62 -11.62
C ASP A 282 -15.14 9.03 -12.17
N GLU A 283 -15.87 9.40 -13.24
CA GLU A 283 -15.82 10.77 -13.77
C GLU A 283 -16.30 11.76 -12.69
N GLY A 284 -15.37 12.58 -12.17
CA GLY A 284 -15.66 13.52 -11.08
C GLY A 284 -15.66 12.91 -9.67
N GLY A 285 -15.25 11.64 -9.53
CA GLY A 285 -15.08 11.00 -8.23
C GLY A 285 -13.84 11.55 -7.52
N SER A 286 -14.05 12.23 -6.38
CA SER A 286 -12.98 12.63 -5.48
C SER A 286 -13.29 12.14 -4.07
N PRO A 287 -12.29 11.62 -3.33
CA PRO A 287 -12.53 11.15 -1.97
C PRO A 287 -12.91 12.32 -1.06
N SER A 288 -13.81 12.07 -0.12
CA SER A 288 -14.16 13.05 0.90
C SER A 288 -13.02 13.22 1.91
N THR A 289 -12.93 14.40 2.52
CA THR A 289 -11.94 14.70 3.57
C THR A 289 -12.04 13.74 4.75
N ALA A 290 -13.23 13.22 5.05
CA ALA A 290 -13.43 12.21 6.10
C ALA A 290 -12.81 10.86 5.72
N GLU A 291 -12.98 10.40 4.47
CA GLU A 291 -12.38 9.16 3.98
C GLU A 291 -10.85 9.25 3.97
N VAL A 292 -10.31 10.37 3.49
CA VAL A 292 -8.85 10.60 3.45
C VAL A 292 -8.26 10.66 4.87
N ARG A 293 -8.96 11.30 5.80
CA ARG A 293 -8.55 11.34 7.22
C ARG A 293 -8.46 9.95 7.85
N VAL A 294 -9.44 9.09 7.59
CA VAL A 294 -9.43 7.69 8.07
C VAL A 294 -8.32 6.89 7.39
N ALA A 295 -8.14 7.09 6.07
CA ALA A 295 -7.14 6.39 5.27
C ALA A 295 -5.71 6.62 5.76
N PHE A 296 -5.42 7.84 6.23
CA PHE A 296 -4.10 8.26 6.70
C PHE A 296 -3.95 8.32 8.22
N HIS A 297 -4.90 7.76 8.97
CA HIS A 297 -4.75 7.65 10.42
C HIS A 297 -3.53 6.77 10.76
N PRO A 298 -2.63 7.16 11.68
CA PRO A 298 -1.40 6.39 12.02
C PRO A 298 -1.66 4.91 12.35
N LEU A 299 -2.79 4.61 13.00
CA LEU A 299 -3.20 3.25 13.34
C LEU A 299 -3.54 2.33 12.15
N THR A 300 -3.54 2.86 10.92
CA THR A 300 -3.67 2.04 9.69
C THR A 300 -2.39 1.30 9.32
N TYR A 301 -1.25 1.66 9.91
CA TYR A 301 0.08 1.07 9.64
C TYR A 301 1.01 0.96 10.85
N SER A 302 0.68 1.61 11.98
CA SER A 302 1.50 1.69 13.19
C SER A 302 0.64 1.41 14.43
N ASP A 303 1.25 1.04 15.55
CA ASP A 303 0.62 1.02 16.88
C ASP A 303 0.70 2.39 17.59
N ASP A 304 1.67 3.22 17.20
CA ASP A 304 1.82 4.59 17.70
C ASP A 304 0.90 5.60 16.97
N VAL A 305 -0.01 6.24 17.72
CA VAL A 305 -0.90 7.31 17.24
C VAL A 305 -0.18 8.60 16.87
N LEU A 306 1.06 8.78 17.34
CA LEU A 306 1.89 9.95 17.02
C LEU A 306 2.78 9.72 15.80
N ASN A 307 2.78 8.51 15.23
CA ASN A 307 3.55 8.21 14.04
C ASN A 307 2.85 8.71 12.77
N ALA A 308 3.04 9.98 12.43
CA ALA A 308 2.49 10.63 11.24
C ALA A 308 3.41 10.55 10.01
N SER A 309 4.60 9.96 10.11
CA SER A 309 5.61 9.95 9.05
C SER A 309 5.11 9.39 7.73
N LEU A 310 4.61 8.14 7.71
CA LEU A 310 4.17 7.50 6.48
C LEU A 310 2.94 8.21 5.89
N ALA A 311 2.02 8.65 6.75
CA ALA A 311 0.86 9.43 6.37
C ALA A 311 1.25 10.73 5.64
N TRP A 312 2.21 11.49 6.17
CA TRP A 312 2.67 12.74 5.55
C TRP A 312 3.28 12.52 4.17
N HIS A 313 4.15 11.52 4.02
CA HIS A 313 4.80 11.23 2.74
C HIS A 313 3.80 10.72 1.68
N LEU A 314 2.95 9.75 2.03
CA LEU A 314 1.95 9.22 1.10
C LEU A 314 0.92 10.29 0.73
N PHE A 315 0.44 11.09 1.69
CA PHE A 315 -0.48 12.18 1.42
C PHE A 315 0.14 13.19 0.45
N GLY A 316 1.40 13.59 0.68
CA GLY A 316 2.11 14.51 -0.21
C GLY A 316 2.20 14.01 -1.64
N VAL A 317 2.55 12.73 -1.83
CA VAL A 317 2.63 12.11 -3.16
C VAL A 317 1.24 11.99 -3.80
N LEU A 318 0.24 11.46 -3.11
CA LEU A 318 -1.11 11.27 -3.65
C LEU A 318 -1.80 12.61 -3.97
N ASN A 319 -1.56 13.66 -3.17
CA ASN A 319 -2.03 15.01 -3.46
C ASN A 319 -1.34 15.57 -4.71
N ALA A 320 -0.02 15.46 -4.81
CA ALA A 320 0.75 15.99 -5.95
C ALA A 320 0.36 15.35 -7.30
N ILE A 321 -0.10 14.10 -7.30
CA ILE A 321 -0.54 13.40 -8.52
C ILE A 321 -2.04 13.61 -8.83
N GLY A 322 -2.77 14.37 -8.00
CA GLY A 322 -4.19 14.69 -8.18
C GLY A 322 -5.16 13.57 -7.78
N VAL A 323 -4.76 12.69 -6.84
CA VAL A 323 -5.69 11.68 -6.27
C VAL A 323 -6.51 12.27 -5.13
N LEU A 324 -5.95 13.26 -4.41
CA LEU A 324 -6.56 13.89 -3.26
C LEU A 324 -7.00 15.31 -3.63
N GLU A 325 -8.13 15.44 -4.32
CA GLU A 325 -8.70 16.75 -4.67
C GLU A 325 -9.99 17.00 -3.87
N GLY A 326 -10.32 18.26 -3.61
CA GLY A 326 -11.62 18.62 -3.01
C GLY A 326 -11.54 19.53 -1.80
N GLU A 327 -12.72 19.88 -1.29
CA GLU A 327 -12.89 20.87 -0.23
C GLU A 327 -12.35 20.35 1.11
N GLY A 328 -11.47 21.12 1.75
CA GLY A 328 -10.87 20.78 3.04
C GLY A 328 -9.61 19.92 2.97
N MET A 329 -9.15 19.53 1.77
CA MET A 329 -7.88 18.78 1.61
C MET A 329 -6.67 19.58 2.08
N ASP A 330 -6.62 20.89 1.82
CA ASP A 330 -5.51 21.74 2.30
C ASP A 330 -5.46 21.83 3.82
N ALA A 331 -6.63 21.92 4.48
CA ALA A 331 -6.69 21.93 5.95
C ALA A 331 -6.25 20.58 6.54
N LEU A 332 -6.59 19.47 5.90
CA LEU A 332 -6.13 18.13 6.28
C LEU A 332 -4.62 17.97 6.02
N ALA A 333 -4.10 18.51 4.91
CA ALA A 333 -2.67 18.53 4.62
C ALA A 333 -1.89 19.26 5.73
N ASP A 334 -2.41 20.40 6.17
CA ASP A 334 -1.82 21.17 7.28
C ASP A 334 -1.84 20.39 8.59
N GLU A 335 -2.94 19.71 8.89
CA GLU A 335 -3.06 18.88 10.09
C GLU A 335 -2.04 17.75 10.13
N ILE A 336 -1.90 16.98 9.03
CA ILE A 336 -0.91 15.91 8.91
C ILE A 336 0.52 16.48 8.99
N THR A 337 0.76 17.65 8.39
CA THR A 337 2.05 18.34 8.45
C THR A 337 2.41 18.78 9.86
N VAL A 338 1.47 19.35 10.62
CA VAL A 338 1.69 19.69 12.04
C VAL A 338 1.95 18.43 12.86
N ALA A 339 1.20 17.36 12.63
CA ALA A 339 1.40 16.10 13.35
C ALA A 339 2.81 15.53 13.12
N PHE A 340 3.29 15.51 11.87
CA PHE A 340 4.63 15.02 11.57
C PHE A 340 5.75 15.93 12.09
N ALA A 341 5.60 17.26 11.98
CA ALA A 341 6.55 18.19 12.58
C ALA A 341 6.63 18.00 14.11
N THR A 342 5.50 17.79 14.77
CA THR A 342 5.45 17.53 16.22
C THR A 342 6.10 16.20 16.57
N GLN A 343 5.87 15.16 15.77
CA GLN A 343 6.54 13.86 15.93
C GLN A 343 8.06 14.02 15.90
N LEU A 344 8.60 14.76 14.92
CA LEU A 344 10.05 15.01 14.79
C LEU A 344 10.64 15.73 16.01
N LEU A 345 9.93 16.69 16.59
CA LEU A 345 10.37 17.42 17.79
C LEU A 345 10.32 16.56 19.07
N GLY A 346 9.47 15.54 19.09
CA GLY A 346 9.30 14.62 20.22
C GLY A 346 10.28 13.44 20.22
N MET A 347 11.04 13.23 19.14
CA MET A 347 11.99 12.12 19.07
C MET A 347 13.15 12.32 20.08
N PRO A 348 13.59 11.25 20.77
CA PRO A 348 14.64 11.32 21.80
C PRO A 348 16.03 11.61 21.21
N GLU A 349 16.23 11.37 19.92
CA GLU A 349 17.44 11.76 19.19
C GLU A 349 17.47 13.28 19.03
N ARG A 350 18.36 13.93 19.78
CA ARG A 350 18.56 15.38 19.69
C ARG A 350 18.98 15.78 18.28
N GLY A 351 18.48 16.92 17.82
CA GLY A 351 19.00 17.58 16.63
C GLY A 351 18.32 17.22 15.32
N ARG A 352 16.98 17.11 15.32
CA ARG A 352 16.15 17.00 14.10
C ARG A 352 15.27 18.24 13.87
N CYS A 353 15.54 19.34 14.57
CA CYS A 353 14.74 20.56 14.46
C CYS A 353 14.76 21.15 13.03
N GLU A 354 15.85 20.99 12.29
CA GLU A 354 15.97 21.40 10.90
C GLU A 354 14.97 20.66 9.98
N TRP A 355 14.70 19.37 10.26
CA TRP A 355 13.68 18.59 9.55
C TRP A 355 12.27 19.00 9.95
N ALA A 356 12.04 19.34 11.22
CA ALA A 356 10.76 19.89 11.65
C ALA A 356 10.46 21.24 10.97
N VAL A 357 11.48 22.09 10.80
CA VAL A 357 11.38 23.34 10.02
C VAL A 357 11.12 23.07 8.54
N PHE A 358 11.77 22.07 7.95
CA PHE A 358 11.51 21.64 6.57
C PHE A 358 10.06 21.19 6.39
N VAL A 359 9.56 20.33 7.28
CA VAL A 359 8.17 19.86 7.25
C VAL A 359 7.21 21.02 7.42
N SER A 360 7.47 21.97 8.34
CA SER A 360 6.60 23.12 8.53
C SER A 360 6.50 24.01 7.29
N GLN A 361 7.50 24.01 6.38
CA GLN A 361 7.41 24.74 5.11
C GLN A 361 6.31 24.22 4.17
N HIS A 362 5.81 23.01 4.40
CA HIS A 362 4.77 22.39 3.58
C HIS A 362 3.35 22.79 4.01
N LEU A 363 3.22 23.60 5.07
CA LEU A 363 1.94 24.18 5.48
C LEU A 363 1.41 25.13 4.40
N ARG A 364 0.16 24.89 3.97
CA ARG A 364 -0.60 25.67 2.99
C ARG A 364 -0.99 27.03 3.54
N ASP A 365 -1.35 27.12 4.83
CA ASP A 365 -1.62 28.40 5.50
C ASP A 365 -0.31 29.12 5.85
N ASP A 366 -0.03 30.22 5.15
CA ASP A 366 1.15 31.09 5.34
C ASP A 366 1.32 31.60 6.78
N THR A 367 0.20 31.92 7.44
CA THR A 367 0.23 32.43 8.81
C THR A 367 0.62 31.31 9.78
N ARG A 368 0.07 30.12 9.59
CA ARG A 368 0.45 28.93 10.40
C ARG A 368 1.89 28.54 10.13
N ARG A 369 2.32 28.54 8.86
CA ARG A 369 3.70 28.24 8.45
C ARG A 369 4.70 29.12 9.19
N THR A 370 4.48 30.44 9.17
CA THR A 370 5.36 31.42 9.80
C THR A 370 5.40 31.25 11.33
N LYS A 371 4.23 31.08 11.96
CA LYS A 371 4.13 30.87 13.41
C LYS A 371 4.79 29.57 13.86
N MET A 372 4.55 28.46 13.17
CA MET A 372 5.13 27.16 13.47
C MET A 372 6.65 27.19 13.30
N THR A 373 7.14 27.73 12.18
CA THR A 373 8.59 27.87 11.92
C THR A 373 9.26 28.71 13.01
N GLY A 374 8.69 29.89 13.33
CA GLY A 374 9.22 30.74 14.39
C GLY A 374 9.18 30.09 15.76
N HIS A 375 8.14 29.29 16.06
CA HIS A 375 8.05 28.54 17.31
C HIS A 375 9.16 27.49 17.41
N ILE A 376 9.36 26.67 16.37
CA ILE A 376 10.41 25.63 16.32
C ILE A 376 11.79 26.25 16.52
N LEU A 377 12.10 27.33 15.79
CA LEU A 377 13.39 28.00 15.87
C LEU A 377 13.70 28.53 17.27
N ARG A 378 12.69 29.08 17.95
CA ARG A 378 12.83 29.62 19.32
C ARG A 378 12.93 28.52 20.36
N GLU A 379 12.07 27.50 20.28
CA GLU A 379 12.06 26.40 21.26
C GLU A 379 13.34 25.59 21.18
N ARG A 380 13.83 25.32 19.97
CA ARG A 380 15.02 24.47 19.73
C ARG A 380 16.27 25.27 19.42
N PHE A 381 16.35 26.52 19.89
CA PHE A 381 17.47 27.42 19.65
C PHE A 381 18.83 26.77 19.98
N GLU A 382 18.93 26.06 21.09
CA GLU A 382 20.17 25.39 21.49
C GLU A 382 20.63 24.28 20.53
N GLU A 383 19.70 23.69 19.76
CA GLU A 383 20.00 22.58 18.85
C GLU A 383 20.62 23.02 17.51
N TRP A 384 20.43 24.28 17.12
CA TRP A 384 20.88 24.80 15.82
C TRP A 384 21.82 26.01 15.91
N LYS A 385 21.84 26.77 17.02
CA LYS A 385 22.64 28.02 17.15
C LYS A 385 24.14 27.88 16.89
N CYS A 386 24.72 26.71 17.15
CA CYS A 386 26.15 26.43 16.97
C CYS A 386 26.43 25.40 15.86
N ASP A 387 25.42 25.07 15.06
CA ASP A 387 25.53 24.07 13.99
C ASP A 387 25.37 24.77 12.63
N ASP A 388 26.51 25.13 12.03
CA ASP A 388 26.57 25.81 10.73
C ASP A 388 25.86 25.01 9.62
N GLY A 389 25.87 23.67 9.71
CA GLY A 389 25.19 22.79 8.76
C GLY A 389 23.67 22.93 8.84
N LYS A 390 23.12 22.97 10.05
CA LYS A 390 21.69 23.20 10.26
C LYS A 390 21.26 24.61 9.90
N ILE A 391 22.08 25.62 10.22
CA ILE A 391 21.79 27.01 9.84
C ILE A 391 21.74 27.12 8.31
N ALA A 392 22.72 26.56 7.61
CA ALA A 392 22.74 26.53 6.15
C ALA A 392 21.53 25.77 5.59
N PHE A 393 21.17 24.61 6.16
CA PHE A 393 20.00 23.86 5.73
C PHE A 393 18.69 24.66 5.91
N ILE A 394 18.48 25.25 7.08
CA ILE A 394 17.29 26.07 7.38
C ILE A 394 17.18 27.27 6.43
N LYS A 395 18.31 27.92 6.14
CA LYS A 395 18.34 29.09 5.26
C LYS A 395 18.18 28.73 3.79
N ASP A 396 18.98 27.78 3.31
CA ASP A 396 19.14 27.51 1.88
C ASP A 396 18.14 26.47 1.38
N VAL A 397 17.86 25.42 2.16
CA VAL A 397 16.94 24.33 1.77
C VAL A 397 15.51 24.67 2.17
N CYS A 398 15.28 25.14 3.40
CA CYS A 398 13.95 25.52 3.86
C CYS A 398 13.55 26.94 3.43
N ALA A 399 14.44 27.70 2.78
CA ALA A 399 14.21 29.07 2.34
C ALA A 399 13.70 30.01 3.46
N VAL A 400 14.14 29.77 4.71
CA VAL A 400 13.74 30.61 5.85
C VAL A 400 14.55 31.92 5.83
N PRO A 401 13.89 33.09 5.90
CA PRO A 401 14.58 34.38 5.91
C PRO A 401 15.55 34.54 7.08
N GLN A 402 16.66 35.22 6.84
CA GLN A 402 17.65 35.54 7.89
C GLN A 402 17.00 36.28 9.08
N GLU A 403 16.04 37.17 8.81
CA GLU A 403 15.27 37.90 9.82
C GLU A 403 14.62 36.96 10.85
N SER A 404 14.11 35.79 10.42
CA SER A 404 13.49 34.83 11.34
C SER A 404 14.50 34.13 12.26
N LEU A 405 15.75 33.97 11.80
CA LEU A 405 16.85 33.44 12.62
C LEU A 405 17.32 34.50 13.62
N ASP A 406 17.48 35.74 13.15
CA ASP A 406 17.91 36.88 13.96
C ASP A 406 16.88 37.17 15.07
N ASP A 407 15.58 37.09 14.75
CA ASP A 407 14.47 37.21 15.72
C ASP A 407 14.53 36.14 16.81
N ALA A 408 14.85 34.89 16.45
CA ALA A 408 14.99 33.81 17.41
C ALA A 408 16.21 34.03 18.33
N HIS A 409 17.32 34.51 17.77
CA HIS A 409 18.52 34.86 18.52
C HIS A 409 18.27 36.01 19.50
N ALA A 410 17.68 37.11 19.04
CA ALA A 410 17.37 38.27 19.86
C ALA A 410 16.44 37.91 21.03
N LEU A 411 15.46 37.05 20.79
CA LEU A 411 14.54 36.60 21.84
C LEU A 411 15.26 35.71 22.87
N TRP A 412 16.13 34.81 22.43
CA TRP A 412 16.91 33.96 23.33
C TRP A 412 17.82 34.78 24.25
N ASP A 413 18.47 35.82 23.70
CA ASP A 413 19.32 36.73 24.47
C ASP A 413 18.53 37.42 25.60
N VAL A 414 17.31 37.88 25.30
CA VAL A 414 16.41 38.50 26.30
C VAL A 414 16.05 37.55 27.45
N TYR A 415 15.83 36.26 27.16
CA TYR A 415 15.50 35.27 28.20
C TYR A 415 16.71 34.73 28.96
N SER A 416 17.89 34.74 28.33
CA SER A 416 19.14 34.23 28.91
C SER A 416 19.89 35.28 29.75
N THR A 417 19.64 36.58 29.52
CA THR A 417 20.17 37.63 30.39
C THR A 417 19.43 37.63 31.73
N PRO A 418 20.11 37.43 32.88
CA PRO A 418 19.47 37.53 34.18
C PRO A 418 18.91 38.95 34.36
N ARG A 419 17.62 39.06 34.71
CA ARG A 419 17.03 40.35 35.07
C ARG A 419 17.71 40.87 36.34
N PRO A 420 18.03 42.19 36.42
CA PRO A 420 18.76 42.79 37.53
C PRO A 420 18.05 42.67 38.87
#